data_AF-A0A536I2E1-F1
#
_entry.id   AF-A0A536I2E1-F1
#
_cell.length_a   1.000
_cell.length_b   1.000
_cell.length_c   1.000
_cell.angle_alpha   90.00
_cell.angle_beta   90.00
_cell.angle_gamma   90.00
#
_symmetry.space_group_name_H-M   'P 1'
#
loop_
_entity.id
_entity.type
_entity.pdbx_description
1 polymer ?
#
loop_
_entity_poly.entity_id
_entity_poly.type
_entity_poly.pdbx_seq_one_letter_code
_entity_poly.pdbx_strand_id
1 'polypeptide(L)'
;MATTTTTVSAPARPGELLSERIAPGILPKVLGRFDMVAIFVAIVLFAVQGSVVQQAGASAFVYWILGFLTFLIPGAIVTGQLGLMFPGEGSIYVWTNKALGAFWGFFAGFCAWWPGALVMVATADLVVTLLQFLLTLPPFNLQNPLTGLWQQGIIILAVIWFSSALSILRFRVTQNMVNGVFVIYGAAILTVGLAGLAWLLGGHPAANDFSRNAFGLNSGNATFYGLVILALLGIEVPLNMGVEIRNRKAITSYLIWG
;
A
#
# COMPACT_ATOMS: atom_id res chain seq x y z
N MET A 1 -48.42 12.55 -12.53
CA MET A 1 -47.43 12.48 -13.64
C MET A 1 -46.09 12.86 -13.05
N ALA A 2 -45.24 11.88 -12.72
CA ALA A 2 -43.90 12.15 -12.21
C ALA A 2 -42.98 12.37 -13.42
N THR A 3 -42.40 13.57 -13.52
CA THR A 3 -41.52 13.97 -14.61
C THR A 3 -40.19 13.25 -14.46
N THR A 4 -40.02 12.13 -15.15
CA THR A 4 -38.74 11.43 -15.28
C THR A 4 -37.77 12.37 -15.99
N THR A 5 -36.89 13.02 -15.24
CA THR A 5 -35.81 13.82 -15.80
C THR A 5 -34.77 12.85 -16.34
N THR A 6 -34.91 12.49 -17.61
CA THR A 6 -33.84 11.85 -18.38
C THR A 6 -32.72 12.87 -18.52
N THR A 7 -31.74 12.81 -17.61
CA THR A 7 -30.48 13.54 -17.76
C THR A 7 -29.81 12.98 -19.01
N VAL A 8 -29.93 13.69 -20.13
CA VAL A 8 -29.19 13.40 -21.35
C VAL A 8 -27.70 13.46 -21.00
N SER A 9 -27.05 12.29 -20.98
CA SER A 9 -25.61 12.22 -20.79
C SER A 9 -24.93 13.04 -21.87
N ALA A 10 -24.06 13.97 -21.50
CA ALA A 10 -23.29 14.76 -22.45
C ALA A 10 -22.61 13.82 -23.48
N PRO A 11 -22.50 14.25 -24.77
CA PRO A 11 -21.89 13.44 -25.80
C PRO A 11 -20.45 13.07 -25.41
N ALA A 12 -20.09 11.80 -25.59
CA ALA A 12 -18.78 11.28 -25.23
C ALA A 12 -17.68 12.06 -25.98
N ARG A 13 -16.69 12.56 -25.24
CA ARG A 13 -15.52 13.17 -25.88
C ARG A 13 -14.65 12.08 -26.49
N PRO A 14 -13.98 12.33 -27.63
CA PRO A 14 -13.04 11.35 -28.20
C PRO A 14 -11.97 10.94 -27.17
N GLY A 15 -11.86 9.64 -26.89
CA GLY A 15 -10.89 9.11 -25.91
C GLY A 15 -11.30 9.22 -24.43
N GLU A 16 -12.55 9.57 -24.14
CA GLU A 16 -13.11 9.57 -22.78
C GLU A 16 -13.56 8.16 -22.37
N LEU A 17 -13.09 7.70 -21.22
CA LEU A 17 -13.46 6.38 -20.70
C LEU A 17 -14.86 6.41 -20.08
N LEU A 18 -15.53 5.25 -20.08
CA LEU A 18 -16.86 5.12 -19.45
C LEU A 18 -16.83 5.48 -17.96
N SER A 19 -15.75 5.10 -17.26
CA SER A 19 -15.52 5.45 -15.85
C SER A 19 -15.42 6.95 -15.65
N GLU A 20 -14.73 7.68 -16.53
CA GLU A 20 -14.62 9.14 -16.47
C GLU A 20 -15.96 9.85 -16.66
N ARG A 21 -16.84 9.29 -17.50
CA ARG A 21 -18.16 9.87 -17.77
C ARG A 21 -19.17 9.62 -16.65
N ILE A 22 -19.16 8.41 -16.08
CA ILE A 22 -20.21 7.96 -15.15
C ILE A 22 -19.83 8.23 -13.69
N ALA A 23 -18.58 7.95 -13.31
CA ALA A 23 -18.17 7.99 -11.91
C ALA A 23 -18.41 9.35 -11.22
N PRO A 24 -18.14 10.51 -11.85
CA PRO A 24 -18.38 11.81 -11.22
C PRO A 24 -19.84 12.11 -10.88
N GLY A 25 -20.79 11.45 -11.55
CA GLY A 25 -22.22 11.61 -11.28
C GLY A 25 -22.77 10.70 -10.18
N ILE A 26 -22.07 9.61 -9.85
CA ILE A 26 -22.58 8.56 -8.95
C ILE A 26 -21.79 8.50 -7.63
N LEU A 27 -20.48 8.73 -7.68
CA LEU A 27 -19.61 8.54 -6.53
C LEU A 27 -19.58 9.77 -5.60
N PRO A 28 -19.75 9.58 -4.27
CA PRO A 28 -19.70 10.67 -3.33
C PRO A 28 -18.25 11.12 -3.06
N LYS A 29 -18.04 12.42 -2.88
CA LYS A 29 -16.72 12.96 -2.51
C LYS A 29 -16.43 12.75 -1.02
N VAL A 30 -15.82 11.62 -0.69
CA VAL A 30 -15.56 11.20 0.69
C VAL A 30 -14.09 11.31 1.09
N LEU A 31 -13.14 11.29 0.15
CA LEU A 31 -11.72 11.20 0.49
C LEU A 31 -11.13 12.57 0.87
N GLY A 32 -10.72 12.70 2.14
CA GLY A 32 -10.03 13.87 2.67
C GLY A 32 -8.50 13.81 2.51
N ARG A 33 -7.80 14.89 2.89
CA ARG A 33 -6.33 14.92 2.82
C ARG A 33 -5.67 13.89 3.75
N PHE A 34 -6.17 13.79 4.99
CA PHE A 34 -5.67 12.83 5.96
C PHE A 34 -5.94 11.38 5.52
N ASP A 35 -7.14 11.12 4.98
CA ASP A 35 -7.51 9.81 4.45
C ASP A 35 -6.52 9.34 3.35
N MET A 36 -6.14 10.25 2.45
CA MET A 36 -5.15 9.94 1.40
C MET A 36 -3.75 9.66 1.95
N VAL A 37 -3.28 10.45 2.93
CA VAL A 37 -1.99 10.20 3.61
C VAL A 37 -2.02 8.85 4.31
N ALA A 38 -3.09 8.55 5.04
CA ALA A 38 -3.24 7.29 5.76
C ALA A 38 -3.23 6.09 4.81
N ILE A 39 -3.93 6.15 3.67
CA ILE A 39 -3.87 5.10 2.64
C ILE A 39 -2.44 4.95 2.10
N PHE A 40 -1.80 6.06 1.71
CA PHE A 40 -0.46 6.03 1.14
C PHE A 40 0.55 5.42 2.12
N VAL A 41 0.57 5.88 3.36
CA VAL A 41 1.48 5.33 4.38
C VAL A 41 1.14 3.88 4.70
N ALA A 42 -0.14 3.50 4.79
CA ALA A 42 -0.51 2.11 5.06
C ALA A 42 -0.05 1.14 3.95
N ILE A 43 0.06 1.62 2.71
CA ILE A 43 0.47 0.81 1.56
C ILE A 43 2.00 0.81 1.39
N VAL A 44 2.62 1.99 1.37
CA VAL A 44 4.05 2.17 1.12
C VAL A 44 4.88 1.78 2.35
N LEU A 45 4.40 2.14 3.55
CA LEU A 45 5.08 1.79 4.80
C LEU A 45 4.55 0.44 5.29
N PHE A 46 4.79 -0.62 4.54
CA PHE A 46 4.51 -1.98 4.99
C PHE A 46 5.67 -2.49 5.87
N ALA A 47 5.55 -2.34 7.19
CA ALA A 47 6.57 -2.62 8.21
C ALA A 47 7.19 -4.02 8.12
N VAL A 48 6.45 -5.01 7.63
CA VAL A 48 6.96 -6.37 7.40
C VAL A 48 8.12 -6.37 6.40
N GLN A 49 8.10 -5.49 5.40
CA GLN A 49 9.21 -5.38 4.45
C GLN A 49 10.51 -4.93 5.13
N GLY A 50 10.41 -4.23 6.26
CA GLY A 50 11.56 -3.88 7.08
C GLY A 50 12.33 -5.11 7.56
N SER A 51 11.66 -6.16 8.03
CA SER A 51 12.32 -7.39 8.48
C SER A 51 12.87 -8.24 7.33
N VAL A 52 12.21 -8.21 6.17
CA VAL A 52 12.69 -8.90 4.97
C VAL A 52 13.97 -8.24 4.44
N VAL A 53 13.99 -6.92 4.33
CA VAL A 53 15.15 -6.15 3.82
C VAL A 53 16.30 -6.11 4.85
N GLN A 54 16.01 -6.25 6.15
CA GLN A 54 17.02 -6.27 7.22
C GLN A 54 18.08 -7.37 7.05
N GLN A 55 17.77 -8.45 6.31
CA GLN A 55 18.73 -9.50 5.97
C GLN A 55 19.90 -9.00 5.11
N ALA A 56 19.77 -7.85 4.45
CA ALA A 56 20.88 -7.21 3.72
C ALA A 56 21.92 -6.57 4.66
N GLY A 57 21.68 -6.53 5.98
CA GLY A 57 22.56 -5.88 6.93
C GLY A 57 22.63 -4.37 6.71
N ALA A 58 23.82 -3.78 6.82
CA ALA A 58 24.01 -2.34 6.66
C ALA A 58 23.76 -1.84 5.22
N SER A 59 23.91 -2.67 4.19
CA SER A 59 23.63 -2.27 2.81
C SER A 59 22.14 -2.01 2.55
N ALA A 60 21.24 -2.52 3.40
CA ALA A 60 19.81 -2.20 3.38
C ALA A 60 19.56 -0.68 3.34
N PHE A 61 20.29 0.08 4.16
CA PHE A 61 20.15 1.54 4.22
C PHE A 61 20.52 2.22 2.90
N VAL A 62 21.55 1.71 2.22
CA VAL A 62 21.95 2.22 0.90
C VAL A 62 20.87 1.89 -0.13
N TYR A 63 20.31 0.69 -0.11
CA TYR A 63 19.20 0.32 -1.00
C TYR A 63 17.94 1.14 -0.75
N TRP A 64 17.60 1.44 0.51
CA TRP A 64 16.52 2.35 0.84
C TRP A 64 16.77 3.73 0.23
N ILE A 65 17.92 4.35 0.50
CA ILE A 65 18.26 5.67 -0.08
C ILE A 65 18.15 5.64 -1.60
N LEU A 66 18.69 4.59 -2.25
CA LEU A 66 18.57 4.42 -3.69
C LEU A 66 17.11 4.34 -4.12
N GLY A 67 16.30 3.46 -3.53
CA GLY A 67 14.88 3.32 -3.85
C GLY A 67 14.09 4.62 -3.69
N PHE A 68 14.39 5.43 -2.66
CA PHE A 68 13.78 6.74 -2.50
C PHE A 68 14.14 7.69 -3.67
N LEU A 69 15.42 7.74 -4.04
CA LEU A 69 15.92 8.65 -5.07
C LEU A 69 15.55 8.21 -6.50
N THR A 70 15.55 6.91 -6.78
CA THR A 70 15.35 6.36 -8.12
C THR A 70 13.91 5.98 -8.41
N PHE A 71 13.09 5.76 -7.38
CA PHE A 71 11.73 5.25 -7.53
C PHE A 71 10.68 6.09 -6.81
N LEU A 72 10.76 6.23 -5.49
CA LEU A 72 9.68 6.89 -4.72
C LEU A 72 9.52 8.37 -5.11
N ILE A 73 10.60 9.14 -5.09
CA ILE A 73 10.55 10.58 -5.37
C ILE A 73 10.15 10.84 -6.84
N PRO A 74 10.79 10.23 -7.86
CA PRO A 74 10.36 10.38 -9.24
C PRO A 74 8.93 9.90 -9.46
N GLY A 75 8.56 8.76 -8.87
CA GLY A 75 7.21 8.19 -8.95
C GLY A 75 6.16 9.10 -8.34
N ALA A 76 6.43 9.71 -7.19
CA ALA A 76 5.55 10.69 -6.54
C ALA A 76 5.35 11.93 -7.41
N ILE A 77 6.42 12.46 -8.02
CA ILE A 77 6.33 13.61 -8.92
C ILE A 77 5.44 13.30 -10.14
N VAL A 78 5.69 12.17 -10.81
CA VAL A 78 4.92 11.75 -12.00
C VAL A 78 3.46 11.47 -11.63
N THR A 79 3.22 10.77 -10.52
CA THR A 79 1.90 10.47 -9.98
C THR A 79 1.12 11.75 -9.66
N GLY A 80 1.77 12.74 -9.04
CA GLY A 80 1.16 14.03 -8.74
C GLY A 80 0.79 14.81 -10.00
N GLN A 81 1.66 14.83 -11.02
CA GLN A 81 1.39 15.49 -12.30
C GLN A 81 0.23 14.83 -13.04
N LEU A 82 0.23 13.51 -13.18
CA LEU A 82 -0.81 12.75 -13.86
C LEU A 82 -2.15 12.79 -13.11
N GLY A 83 -2.12 12.68 -11.77
CA GLY A 83 -3.31 12.81 -10.93
C GLY A 83 -3.96 14.19 -11.03
N LEU A 84 -3.17 15.25 -11.17
CA LEU A 84 -3.70 16.59 -11.46
C LEU A 84 -4.23 16.71 -12.89
N MET A 85 -3.52 16.17 -13.89
CA MET A 85 -3.90 16.30 -15.29
C MET A 85 -5.16 15.49 -15.64
N PHE A 86 -5.30 14.28 -15.07
CA PHE A 86 -6.37 13.34 -15.34
C PHE A 86 -6.93 12.77 -14.02
N PRO A 87 -7.77 13.53 -13.29
CA PRO A 87 -8.31 13.14 -11.98
C PRO A 87 -9.47 12.11 -12.07
N GLY A 88 -9.37 11.16 -13.01
CA GLY A 88 -10.37 10.11 -13.21
C GLY A 88 -10.18 8.91 -12.28
N GLU A 89 -11.17 8.01 -12.28
CA GLU A 89 -11.11 6.72 -11.58
C GLU A 89 -10.19 5.72 -12.30
N GLY A 90 -9.24 5.12 -11.58
CA GLY A 90 -8.37 4.04 -12.07
C GLY A 90 -6.91 4.40 -12.32
N SER A 91 -6.46 5.60 -11.95
CA SER A 91 -5.03 6.00 -11.92
C SER A 91 -4.21 5.50 -13.14
N ILE A 92 -3.24 4.59 -12.93
CA ILE A 92 -2.33 4.03 -13.95
C ILE A 92 -3.07 3.53 -15.18
N TYR A 93 -4.23 2.89 -15.01
CA TYR A 93 -5.04 2.43 -16.14
C TYR A 93 -5.46 3.60 -17.02
N VAL A 94 -6.03 4.66 -16.43
CA VAL A 94 -6.51 5.84 -17.16
C VAL A 94 -5.36 6.57 -17.83
N TRP A 95 -4.27 6.81 -17.10
CA TRP A 95 -3.13 7.57 -17.61
C TRP A 95 -2.46 6.85 -18.78
N THR A 96 -2.26 5.54 -18.64
CA THR A 96 -1.64 4.72 -19.69
C THR A 96 -2.57 4.56 -20.88
N ASN A 97 -3.89 4.42 -20.67
CA ASN A 97 -4.86 4.34 -21.75
C ASN A 97 -4.85 5.63 -22.60
N LYS A 98 -4.82 6.80 -21.95
CA LYS A 98 -4.75 8.09 -22.65
C LYS A 98 -3.45 8.30 -23.41
N ALA A 99 -2.32 7.82 -22.86
CA ALA A 99 -1.01 8.01 -23.48
C ALA A 99 -0.70 7.00 -24.59
N LEU A 100 -1.04 5.72 -24.38
CA LEU A 100 -0.59 4.60 -25.19
C LEU A 100 -1.74 3.77 -25.81
N GLY A 101 -2.99 4.09 -25.48
CA GLY A 101 -4.17 3.40 -25.99
C GLY A 101 -4.63 2.20 -25.14
N ALA A 102 -5.71 1.56 -25.58
CA ALA A 102 -6.46 0.61 -24.78
C ALA A 102 -5.67 -0.62 -24.32
N PHE A 103 -4.83 -1.20 -25.20
CA PHE A 103 -4.05 -2.39 -24.87
C PHE A 103 -3.05 -2.12 -23.74
N TRP A 104 -2.26 -1.05 -23.85
CA TRP A 104 -1.27 -0.68 -22.84
C TRP A 104 -1.93 -0.20 -21.54
N GLY A 105 -3.09 0.46 -21.64
CA GLY A 105 -3.93 0.77 -20.48
C GLY A 105 -4.33 -0.50 -19.72
N PHE A 106 -4.88 -1.49 -20.42
CA PHE A 106 -5.23 -2.78 -19.82
C PHE A 106 -4.02 -3.50 -19.23
N PHE A 107 -2.90 -3.58 -19.96
CA PHE A 107 -1.69 -4.25 -19.50
C PHE A 107 -1.15 -3.62 -18.21
N ALA A 108 -1.04 -2.29 -18.17
CA ALA A 108 -0.59 -1.58 -16.97
C ALA A 108 -1.57 -1.75 -15.79
N GLY A 109 -2.87 -1.68 -16.06
CA GLY A 109 -3.91 -1.97 -15.05
C GLY A 109 -3.84 -3.41 -14.52
N PHE A 110 -3.60 -4.38 -15.38
CA PHE A 110 -3.42 -5.79 -14.98
C PHE A 110 -2.17 -5.98 -14.13
N CYS A 111 -1.05 -5.37 -14.51
CA CYS A 111 0.19 -5.39 -13.72
C CYS A 111 0.04 -4.72 -12.35
N ALA A 112 -0.83 -3.71 -12.21
CA ALA A 112 -1.14 -3.11 -10.92
C ALA A 112 -2.11 -3.97 -10.08
N TRP A 113 -3.06 -4.64 -10.73
CA TRP A 113 -4.10 -5.42 -10.05
C TRP A 113 -3.62 -6.80 -9.57
N TRP A 114 -2.93 -7.57 -10.42
CA TRP A 114 -2.54 -8.95 -10.14
C TRP A 114 -1.70 -9.11 -8.85
N PRO A 115 -0.65 -8.30 -8.61
CA PRO A 115 0.12 -8.39 -7.37
C PRO A 115 -0.72 -8.13 -6.12
N GLY A 116 -1.76 -7.29 -6.21
CA GLY A 116 -2.70 -7.04 -5.12
C GLY A 116 -3.39 -8.32 -4.63
N ALA A 117 -3.75 -9.22 -5.56
CA ALA A 117 -4.32 -10.52 -5.20
C ALA A 117 -3.34 -11.41 -4.44
N LEU A 118 -2.07 -11.43 -4.84
CA LEU A 118 -1.02 -12.18 -4.16
C LEU A 118 -0.73 -11.62 -2.77
N VAL A 119 -0.70 -10.29 -2.63
CA VAL A 119 -0.49 -9.61 -1.35
C VAL A 119 -1.63 -9.91 -0.37
N MET A 120 -2.88 -10.01 -0.81
CA MET A 120 -3.99 -10.42 0.06
C MET A 120 -3.78 -11.83 0.65
N VAL A 121 -3.28 -12.77 -0.14
CA VAL A 121 -2.97 -14.13 0.37
C VAL A 121 -1.75 -14.11 1.29
N ALA A 122 -0.68 -13.41 0.90
CA ALA A 122 0.54 -13.31 1.70
C ALA A 122 0.30 -12.61 3.05
N THR A 123 -0.54 -11.58 3.09
CA THR A 123 -0.92 -10.90 4.34
C THR A 123 -1.82 -11.76 5.22
N ALA A 124 -2.70 -12.58 4.63
CA ALA A 124 -3.49 -13.55 5.38
C ALA A 124 -2.61 -14.66 6.01
N ASP A 125 -1.59 -15.14 5.29
CA ASP A 125 -0.57 -16.04 5.84
C ASP A 125 0.24 -15.37 6.97
N LEU A 126 0.53 -14.08 6.83
CA LEU A 126 1.18 -13.31 7.89
C LEU A 126 0.34 -13.23 9.18
N VAL A 127 -1.00 -13.16 9.07
CA VAL A 127 -1.89 -13.26 10.23
C VAL A 127 -1.74 -14.61 10.94
N VAL A 128 -1.59 -15.70 10.19
CA VAL A 128 -1.30 -17.03 10.77
C VAL A 128 0.01 -17.01 11.52
N THR A 129 1.07 -16.48 10.91
CA THR A 129 2.41 -16.38 11.52
C THR A 129 2.38 -15.57 12.82
N LEU A 130 1.70 -14.41 12.81
CA LEU A 130 1.56 -13.58 14.00
C LEU A 130 0.70 -14.25 15.09
N LEU A 131 -0.35 -14.96 14.70
CA LEU A 131 -1.19 -15.70 15.64
C LEU A 131 -0.44 -16.87 16.28
N GLN A 132 0.35 -17.60 15.50
CA GLN A 132 1.24 -18.64 16.03
C GLN A 132 2.21 -18.07 17.05
N PHE A 133 2.88 -16.95 16.71
CA PHE A 133 3.77 -16.26 17.63
C PHE A 133 3.05 -15.80 18.90
N LEU A 134 1.86 -15.19 18.77
CA LEU A 134 1.06 -14.77 19.93
C LEU A 134 0.71 -15.93 20.87
N LEU A 135 0.41 -17.10 20.33
CA LEU A 135 0.04 -18.29 21.10
C LEU A 135 1.24 -18.94 21.82
N THR A 136 2.48 -18.67 21.39
CA THR A 136 3.67 -19.11 22.15
C THR A 136 3.98 -18.19 23.33
N LEU A 137 3.45 -16.96 23.34
CA LEU A 137 3.65 -15.99 24.41
C LEU A 137 2.74 -16.28 25.63
N PRO A 138 3.10 -15.80 26.83
CA PRO A 138 2.22 -15.81 27.99
C PRO A 138 0.92 -15.02 27.71
N PRO A 139 -0.26 -15.50 28.16
CA PRO A 139 -0.49 -16.63 29.07
C PRO A 139 -0.61 -18.01 28.39
N PHE A 140 -0.67 -18.06 27.05
CA PHE A 140 -1.01 -19.28 26.31
C PHE A 140 0.10 -20.34 26.34
N ASN A 141 1.36 -19.93 26.16
CA ASN A 141 2.55 -20.79 26.22
C ASN A 141 2.41 -22.11 25.41
N LEU A 142 1.70 -22.08 24.28
CA LEU A 142 1.48 -23.25 23.45
C LEU A 142 2.75 -23.57 22.65
N GLN A 143 3.14 -24.85 22.66
CA GLN A 143 4.25 -25.32 21.83
C GLN A 143 3.73 -25.70 20.44
N ASN A 144 4.33 -25.10 19.40
CA ASN A 144 3.98 -25.33 17.99
C ASN A 144 2.47 -25.24 17.68
N PRO A 145 1.81 -24.10 18.01
CA PRO A 145 0.40 -23.91 17.69
C PRO A 145 0.18 -23.87 16.16
N LEU A 146 -0.96 -24.37 15.68
CA LEU A 146 -1.43 -24.23 14.30
C LEU A 146 -0.46 -24.77 13.22
N THR A 147 0.21 -25.89 13.47
CA THR A 147 1.16 -26.50 12.51
C THR A 147 0.48 -27.21 11.34
N GLY A 148 -0.80 -27.59 11.49
CA GLY A 148 -1.54 -28.26 10.43
C GLY A 148 -1.81 -27.31 9.26
N LEU A 149 -1.35 -27.64 8.05
CA LEU A 149 -1.59 -26.85 6.83
C LEU A 149 -3.07 -26.51 6.61
N TRP A 150 -3.97 -27.43 6.96
CA TRP A 150 -5.41 -27.20 6.87
C TRP A 150 -5.91 -26.14 7.87
N GLN A 151 -5.31 -26.05 9.06
CA GLN A 151 -5.66 -25.05 10.08
C GLN A 151 -5.24 -23.65 9.60
N GLN A 152 -4.03 -23.55 9.08
CA GLN A 152 -3.50 -22.33 8.46
C GLN A 152 -4.39 -21.91 7.29
N GLY A 153 -4.75 -22.87 6.42
CA GLY A 153 -5.65 -22.65 5.29
C GLY A 153 -7.03 -22.12 5.69
N ILE A 154 -7.64 -22.64 6.78
CA ILE A 154 -8.92 -22.12 7.29
C ILE A 154 -8.78 -20.68 7.76
N ILE A 155 -7.71 -20.33 8.47
CA ILE A 155 -7.48 -18.97 8.94
C ILE A 155 -7.27 -18.02 7.74
N ILE A 156 -6.47 -18.44 6.76
CA ILE A 156 -6.24 -17.66 5.52
C ILE A 156 -7.57 -17.40 4.81
N LEU A 157 -8.39 -18.44 4.63
CA LEU A 157 -9.72 -18.28 4.02
C LEU A 157 -10.62 -17.36 4.84
N ALA A 158 -10.60 -17.46 6.18
CA ALA A 158 -11.38 -16.60 7.06
C ALA A 158 -10.97 -15.12 6.93
N VAL A 159 -9.67 -14.82 6.86
CA VAL A 159 -9.16 -13.46 6.67
C VAL A 159 -9.56 -12.90 5.30
N ILE A 160 -9.48 -13.72 4.24
CA ILE A 160 -9.90 -13.32 2.89
C ILE A 160 -11.41 -13.06 2.84
N TRP A 161 -12.24 -13.94 3.42
CA TRP A 161 -13.69 -13.75 3.48
C TRP A 161 -14.08 -12.54 4.31
N PHE A 162 -13.40 -12.29 5.42
CA PHE A 162 -13.59 -11.10 6.22
C PHE A 162 -13.24 -9.82 5.42
N SER A 163 -12.12 -9.83 4.70
CA SER A 163 -11.72 -8.72 3.83
C SER A 163 -12.73 -8.47 2.70
N SER A 164 -13.26 -9.55 2.11
CA SER A 164 -14.35 -9.48 1.13
C SER A 164 -15.61 -8.86 1.73
N ALA A 165 -16.01 -9.24 2.95
CA ALA A 165 -17.15 -8.63 3.63
C ALA A 165 -16.94 -7.13 3.90
N LEU A 166 -15.72 -6.72 4.31
CA LEU A 166 -15.37 -5.31 4.48
C LEU A 166 -15.43 -4.52 3.16
N SER A 167 -15.16 -5.15 2.02
CA SER A 167 -15.22 -4.50 0.70
C SER A 167 -16.64 -4.12 0.27
N ILE A 168 -17.66 -4.78 0.84
CA ILE A 168 -19.08 -4.51 0.56
C ILE A 168 -19.60 -3.34 1.42
N LEU A 169 -18.91 -3.02 2.52
CA LEU A 169 -19.29 -1.92 3.40
C LEU A 169 -19.10 -0.57 2.71
N ARG A 170 -19.81 0.44 3.23
CA ARG A 170 -19.65 1.82 2.75
C ARG A 170 -18.20 2.25 2.90
N PHE A 171 -17.63 2.83 1.85
CA PHE A 171 -16.24 3.28 1.81
C PHE A 171 -15.79 4.08 3.06
N ARG A 172 -16.65 4.97 3.57
CA ARG A 172 -16.33 5.75 4.80
C ARG A 172 -16.05 4.87 6.02
N VAL A 173 -16.73 3.74 6.17
CA VAL A 173 -16.51 2.81 7.29
C VAL A 173 -15.13 2.18 7.19
N THR A 174 -14.81 1.64 6.01
CA THR A 174 -13.49 1.05 5.72
C THR A 174 -12.37 2.08 5.86
N GLN A 175 -12.57 3.32 5.39
CA GLN A 175 -11.60 4.40 5.55
C GLN A 175 -11.35 4.76 7.01
N ASN A 176 -12.40 4.82 7.85
CA ASN A 176 -12.24 5.09 9.26
C ASN A 176 -11.44 3.96 9.95
N MET A 177 -11.62 2.70 9.53
CA MET A 177 -10.80 1.59 10.00
C MET A 177 -9.33 1.77 9.58
N VAL A 178 -9.06 2.11 8.32
CA VAL A 178 -7.70 2.37 7.82
C VAL A 178 -7.03 3.49 8.61
N ASN A 179 -7.74 4.58 8.89
CA ASN A 179 -7.22 5.68 9.71
C ASN A 179 -6.88 5.23 11.14
N GLY A 180 -7.70 4.36 11.74
CA GLY A 180 -7.41 3.76 13.04
C GLY A 180 -6.19 2.83 13.01
N VAL A 181 -6.10 1.99 11.96
CA VAL A 181 -4.94 1.12 11.72
C VAL A 181 -3.68 1.96 11.58
N PHE A 182 -3.69 3.04 10.80
CA PHE A 182 -2.55 3.94 10.63
C PHE A 182 -1.97 4.43 11.98
N VAL A 183 -2.84 4.82 12.93
CA VAL A 183 -2.40 5.27 14.27
C VAL A 183 -1.77 4.13 15.06
N ILE A 184 -2.44 2.96 15.10
CA ILE A 184 -1.92 1.77 15.80
C ILE A 184 -0.59 1.32 15.18
N TYR A 185 -0.50 1.37 13.86
CA TYR A 185 0.66 0.98 13.09
C TYR A 185 1.86 1.89 13.36
N GLY A 186 1.63 3.21 13.34
CA GLY A 186 2.63 4.19 13.75
C GLY A 186 3.12 3.98 15.18
N ALA A 187 2.20 3.71 16.12
CA ALA A 187 2.56 3.40 17.50
C ALA A 187 3.39 2.11 17.63
N ALA A 188 3.06 1.07 16.86
CA ALA A 188 3.82 -0.19 16.85
C ALA A 188 5.24 0.02 16.31
N ILE A 189 5.40 0.74 15.21
CA ILE A 189 6.73 1.07 14.64
C ILE A 189 7.56 1.90 15.62
N LEU A 190 6.96 2.92 16.24
CA LEU A 190 7.64 3.73 17.26
C LEU A 190 8.08 2.87 18.44
N THR A 191 7.22 1.95 18.90
CA THR A 191 7.57 1.04 20.00
C THR A 191 8.75 0.15 19.66
N VAL A 192 8.78 -0.41 18.45
CA VAL A 192 9.93 -1.21 17.95
C VAL A 192 11.19 -0.36 17.87
N GLY A 193 11.10 0.87 17.35
CA GLY A 193 12.22 1.81 17.28
C GLY A 193 12.77 2.18 18.66
N LEU A 194 11.89 2.51 19.62
CA LEU A 194 12.25 2.82 21.00
C LEU A 194 12.87 1.61 21.72
N ALA A 195 12.35 0.40 21.49
CA ALA A 195 12.93 -0.82 22.03
C ALA A 195 14.35 -1.07 21.48
N GLY A 196 14.57 -0.83 20.18
CA GLY A 196 15.90 -0.90 19.57
C GLY A 196 16.87 0.12 20.15
N LEU A 197 16.43 1.37 20.39
CA LEU A 197 17.23 2.39 21.05
C LEU A 197 17.57 2.02 22.49
N ALA A 198 16.58 1.53 23.26
CA ALA A 198 16.79 1.11 24.64
C ALA A 198 17.78 -0.07 24.74
N TRP A 199 17.75 -1.00 23.79
CA TRP A 199 18.70 -2.10 23.70
C TRP A 199 20.14 -1.61 23.53
N LEU A 200 20.38 -0.68 22.59
CA LEU A 200 21.70 -0.10 22.35
C LEU A 200 22.19 0.75 23.54
N LEU A 201 21.30 1.55 24.13
CA LEU A 201 21.61 2.35 25.31
C LEU A 201 21.88 1.49 26.55
N GLY A 202 21.29 0.29 26.62
CA GLY A 202 21.57 -0.72 27.64
C GLY A 202 22.95 -1.37 27.51
N GLY A 203 23.75 -1.00 26.51
CA GLY A 203 25.10 -1.53 26.30
C GLY A 203 25.15 -2.83 25.51
N HIS A 204 24.01 -3.28 24.96
CA HIS A 204 24.00 -4.45 24.08
C HIS A 204 24.51 -4.09 22.68
N PRO A 205 25.32 -4.95 22.04
CA PRO A 205 25.83 -4.68 20.70
C PRO A 205 24.71 -4.70 19.66
N ALA A 206 24.94 -3.99 18.56
CA ALA A 206 24.06 -4.09 17.40
C ALA A 206 24.14 -5.49 16.78
N ALA A 207 23.01 -6.02 16.32
CA ALA A 207 22.95 -7.36 15.74
C ALA A 207 23.67 -7.48 14.39
N ASN A 208 23.76 -6.38 13.64
CA ASN A 208 24.39 -6.33 12.32
C ASN A 208 25.75 -5.62 12.39
N ASP A 209 26.68 -6.01 11.51
CA ASP A 209 27.93 -5.28 11.30
C ASP A 209 27.66 -3.95 10.58
N PHE A 210 28.18 -2.86 11.15
CA PHE A 210 28.10 -1.50 10.62
C PHE A 210 29.48 -0.97 10.17
N SER A 211 30.44 -1.86 9.93
CA SER A 211 31.72 -1.50 9.31
C SER A 211 31.50 -0.88 7.93
N ARG A 212 32.44 -0.05 7.47
CA ARG A 212 32.34 0.64 6.16
C ARG A 212 32.12 -0.32 4.99
N ASN A 213 32.68 -1.52 5.07
CA ASN A 213 32.55 -2.55 4.03
C ASN A 213 31.14 -3.18 4.02
N ALA A 214 30.45 -3.22 5.15
CA ALA A 214 29.09 -3.78 5.26
C ALA A 214 28.04 -2.95 4.50
N PHE A 215 28.33 -1.67 4.21
CA PHE A 215 27.49 -0.81 3.36
C PHE A 215 27.74 -1.03 1.85
N GLY A 216 28.70 -1.88 1.47
CA GLY A 216 29.06 -2.11 0.08
C GLY A 216 27.94 -2.78 -0.73
N LEU A 217 27.72 -2.29 -1.94
CA LEU A 217 26.83 -2.90 -2.94
C LEU A 217 27.63 -3.90 -3.77
N ASN A 218 27.13 -5.13 -3.90
CA ASN A 218 27.76 -6.20 -4.67
C ASN A 218 26.70 -7.03 -5.41
N SER A 219 27.14 -7.95 -6.27
CA SER A 219 26.22 -8.81 -7.04
C SER A 219 25.38 -9.75 -6.16
N GLY A 220 25.87 -10.11 -4.97
CA GLY A 220 25.18 -11.00 -4.03
C GLY A 220 24.03 -10.34 -3.28
N ASN A 221 24.09 -9.02 -3.03
CA ASN A 221 23.03 -8.27 -2.35
C ASN A 221 22.17 -7.41 -3.30
N ALA A 222 22.47 -7.37 -4.60
CA ALA A 222 21.74 -6.59 -5.59
C ALA A 222 20.23 -6.87 -5.65
N THR A 223 19.80 -8.10 -5.32
CA THR A 223 18.39 -8.50 -5.31
C THR A 223 17.56 -7.74 -4.26
N PHE A 224 18.18 -7.24 -3.17
CA PHE A 224 17.51 -6.44 -2.16
C PHE A 224 17.00 -5.11 -2.71
N TYR A 225 17.60 -4.58 -3.77
CA TYR A 225 17.04 -3.41 -4.45
C TYR A 225 15.63 -3.69 -4.98
N GLY A 226 15.40 -4.86 -5.59
CA GLY A 226 14.07 -5.26 -6.05
C GLY A 226 13.05 -5.36 -4.93
N LEU A 227 13.47 -5.84 -3.75
CA LEU A 227 12.62 -5.89 -2.54
C LEU A 227 12.30 -4.50 -1.99
N VAL A 228 13.26 -3.57 -2.04
CA VAL A 228 13.02 -2.17 -1.67
C VAL A 228 12.03 -1.52 -2.65
N ILE A 229 12.18 -1.75 -3.96
CA ILE A 229 11.23 -1.23 -4.95
C ILE A 229 9.83 -1.80 -4.70
N LEU A 230 9.72 -3.11 -4.46
CA LEU A 230 8.47 -3.76 -4.10
C LEU A 230 7.84 -3.13 -2.84
N ALA A 231 8.65 -2.78 -1.84
CA ALA A 231 8.17 -2.13 -0.63
C ALA A 231 7.69 -0.69 -0.86
N LEU A 232 8.23 0.02 -1.85
CA LEU A 232 7.87 1.39 -2.17
C LEU A 232 6.73 1.51 -3.21
N LEU A 233 6.15 0.39 -3.66
CA LEU A 233 5.02 0.38 -4.60
C LEU A 233 3.74 0.93 -3.95
N GLY A 234 2.86 1.48 -4.79
CA GLY A 234 1.52 1.91 -4.39
C GLY A 234 1.35 3.41 -4.15
N ILE A 235 2.29 4.22 -4.65
CA ILE A 235 2.27 5.69 -4.59
C ILE A 235 0.97 6.26 -5.16
N GLU A 236 0.47 5.60 -6.20
CA GLU A 236 -0.69 5.97 -6.99
C GLU A 236 -2.02 5.49 -6.42
N VAL A 237 -2.02 4.60 -5.41
CA VAL A 237 -3.23 3.89 -4.98
C VAL A 237 -4.36 4.83 -4.51
N PRO A 238 -4.10 5.91 -3.74
CA PRO A 238 -5.14 6.88 -3.41
C PRO A 238 -5.82 7.50 -4.64
N LEU A 239 -5.13 7.57 -5.79
CA LEU A 239 -5.64 8.14 -7.03
C LEU A 239 -6.41 7.15 -7.90
N ASN A 240 -6.48 5.87 -7.50
CA ASN A 240 -7.47 4.96 -8.09
C ASN A 240 -8.88 5.49 -7.86
N MET A 241 -9.11 6.18 -6.74
CA MET A 241 -10.38 6.81 -6.34
C MET A 241 -10.38 8.32 -6.63
N GLY A 242 -9.85 8.72 -7.79
CA GLY A 242 -9.59 10.13 -8.12
C GLY A 242 -10.81 11.05 -8.04
N VAL A 243 -12.00 10.54 -8.34
CA VAL A 243 -13.26 11.30 -8.40
C VAL A 243 -13.88 11.47 -7.00
N GLU A 244 -13.57 10.58 -6.07
CA GLU A 244 -14.03 10.63 -4.67
C GLU A 244 -13.25 11.65 -3.82
N ILE A 245 -12.21 12.28 -4.38
CA ILE A 245 -11.37 13.27 -3.70
C ILE A 245 -12.13 14.58 -3.48
N ARG A 246 -12.21 15.03 -2.23
CA ARG A 246 -12.91 16.28 -1.84
C ARG A 246 -12.24 17.54 -2.36
N ASN A 247 -10.93 17.62 -2.29
CA ASN A 247 -10.16 18.81 -2.64
C ASN A 247 -8.95 18.42 -3.49
N ARG A 248 -8.78 19.07 -4.63
CA ARG A 248 -7.67 18.80 -5.57
C ARG A 248 -6.29 18.99 -4.94
N LYS A 249 -6.14 19.89 -3.94
CA LYS A 249 -4.89 20.03 -3.17
C LYS A 249 -4.51 18.76 -2.40
N ALA A 250 -5.46 17.86 -2.14
CA ALA A 250 -5.17 16.59 -1.48
C ALA A 250 -4.23 15.71 -2.31
N ILE A 251 -4.35 15.75 -3.65
CA ILE A 251 -3.53 14.99 -4.61
C ILE A 251 -2.03 15.27 -4.40
N THR A 252 -1.64 16.53 -4.17
CA THR A 252 -0.24 16.87 -3.92
C THR A 252 0.13 16.78 -2.45
N SER A 253 -0.82 17.04 -1.54
CA SER A 253 -0.55 17.03 -0.10
C SER A 253 -0.17 15.63 0.39
N TYR A 254 -0.85 14.58 -0.09
CA TYR A 254 -0.57 13.23 0.40
C TYR A 254 0.81 12.72 -0.02
N LEU A 255 1.29 13.13 -1.19
CA LEU A 255 2.62 12.79 -1.70
C LEU A 255 3.76 13.50 -0.95
N ILE A 256 3.47 14.61 -0.29
CA ILE A 256 4.46 15.37 0.50
C ILE A 256 4.50 14.87 1.95
N TRP A 257 3.34 14.55 2.52
CA TRP A 257 3.19 14.20 3.93
C TRP A 257 3.21 12.71 4.23
N GLY A 258 2.85 11.89 3.24
CA GLY A 258 2.99 10.44 3.31
C GLY A 258 4.41 10.02 3.02
#